data_AF-A0A7J6EUT2-F1
#
_entry.id   AF-A0A7J6EUT2-F1
#
_cell.length_a   1.000
_cell.length_b   1.000
_cell.length_c   1.000
_cell.angle_alpha   90.00
_cell.angle_beta   90.00
_cell.angle_gamma   90.00
#
_symmetry.space_group_name_H-M   'P 1'
#
loop_
_entity.id
_entity.type
_entity.pdbx_description
1 polymer ?
#
loop_
_entity_poly.entity_id
_entity_poly.type
_entity_poly.pdbx_seq_one_letter_code
_entity_poly.pdbx_strand_id
1 'polypeptide(L)'
;MGKVAVGAAVICAATVCAAAALVVRHRMRSSAKWARAMAIIKDFEERCGTPLARLKQVADAMTVEMHAGLASEGGSKLKMLISYVDNLPTGNEKGLFYALDLGGTNFRVLRVQLGGKDGGIAHQEFAEVSIPQDLMVGTSDALFDYIAAELSKFVAQEGQDFQLPPGRQRELGFTFSFPVGQDVVAELTRALERQGLDMRVSALVG
;
A
#
# COMPACT_ATOMS: atom_id res chain seq x y z
N MET A 1 -26.30 -73.20 -32.86
CA MET A 1 -26.16 -71.72 -33.02
C MET A 1 -26.55 -70.91 -31.78
N GLY A 2 -27.27 -71.46 -30.79
CA GLY A 2 -27.72 -70.68 -29.61
C GLY A 2 -26.64 -70.28 -28.58
N LYS A 3 -25.55 -71.05 -28.43
CA LYS A 3 -24.56 -70.78 -27.35
C LYS A 3 -23.65 -69.57 -27.63
N VAL A 4 -23.35 -69.26 -28.88
CA VAL A 4 -22.45 -68.15 -29.27
C VAL A 4 -23.18 -66.80 -29.18
N ALA A 5 -24.46 -66.75 -29.60
CA ALA A 5 -25.27 -65.55 -29.49
C ALA A 5 -25.54 -65.14 -28.03
N VAL A 6 -25.75 -66.13 -27.15
CA VAL A 6 -25.91 -65.90 -25.71
C VAL A 6 -24.60 -65.40 -25.07
N GLY A 7 -23.45 -65.96 -25.44
CA GLY A 7 -22.14 -65.50 -24.96
C GLY A 7 -21.82 -64.05 -25.35
N ALA A 8 -22.08 -63.67 -26.60
CA ALA A 8 -21.87 -62.29 -27.09
C ALA A 8 -22.83 -61.29 -26.42
N ALA A 9 -24.10 -61.64 -26.24
CA ALA A 9 -25.08 -60.79 -25.56
C ALA A 9 -24.72 -60.57 -24.08
N VAL A 10 -24.24 -61.59 -23.37
CA VAL A 10 -23.82 -61.49 -21.97
C VAL A 10 -22.57 -60.61 -21.82
N ILE A 11 -21.60 -60.71 -22.74
CA ILE A 11 -20.39 -59.87 -22.73
C ILE A 11 -20.74 -58.40 -23.01
N CYS A 12 -21.59 -58.12 -24.00
CA CYS A 12 -22.06 -56.75 -24.29
C CYS A 12 -22.88 -56.16 -23.13
N ALA A 13 -23.73 -56.95 -22.49
CA ALA A 13 -24.48 -56.49 -21.31
C ALA A 13 -23.53 -56.18 -20.14
N ALA A 14 -22.53 -57.04 -19.88
CA ALA A 14 -21.57 -56.84 -18.82
C ALA A 14 -20.70 -55.58 -19.04
N THR A 15 -20.26 -55.31 -20.27
CA THR A 15 -19.45 -54.11 -20.59
C THR A 15 -20.27 -52.83 -20.48
N VAL A 16 -21.54 -52.82 -20.93
CA VAL A 16 -22.45 -51.68 -20.77
C VAL A 16 -22.75 -51.42 -19.29
N CYS A 17 -23.00 -52.45 -18.49
CA CYS A 17 -23.19 -52.32 -17.06
C CYS A 17 -21.94 -51.77 -16.34
N ALA A 18 -20.74 -52.23 -16.72
CA ALA A 18 -19.48 -51.74 -16.16
C ALA A 18 -19.20 -50.27 -16.52
N ALA A 19 -19.45 -49.88 -17.77
CA ALA A 19 -19.32 -48.49 -18.22
C ALA A 19 -20.33 -47.56 -17.51
N ALA A 20 -21.58 -47.99 -17.37
CA ALA A 20 -22.60 -47.26 -16.63
C ALA A 20 -22.22 -47.10 -15.14
N ALA A 21 -21.70 -48.14 -14.50
CA ALA A 21 -21.23 -48.09 -13.12
C ALA A 21 -20.04 -47.13 -12.94
N LEU A 22 -19.11 -47.08 -13.90
CA LEU A 22 -17.99 -46.13 -13.92
C LEU A 22 -18.46 -44.68 -14.08
N VAL A 23 -19.40 -44.42 -15.00
CA VAL A 23 -19.98 -43.08 -15.20
C VAL A 23 -20.74 -42.62 -13.96
N VAL A 24 -21.55 -43.50 -13.36
CA VAL A 24 -22.27 -43.22 -12.11
C VAL A 24 -21.27 -42.94 -10.98
N ARG A 25 -20.23 -43.76 -10.81
CA ARG A 25 -19.18 -43.55 -9.80
C ARG A 25 -18.42 -42.25 -10.03
N HIS A 26 -18.13 -41.90 -11.27
CA HIS A 26 -17.45 -40.64 -11.61
C HIS A 26 -18.35 -39.43 -11.32
N ARG A 27 -19.63 -39.49 -11.70
CA ARG A 27 -20.63 -38.45 -11.41
C ARG A 27 -20.87 -38.28 -9.91
N MET A 28 -20.95 -39.38 -9.16
CA MET A 28 -21.04 -39.35 -7.69
C MET A 28 -19.80 -38.75 -7.04
N ARG A 29 -18.59 -39.11 -7.49
CA ARG A 29 -17.33 -38.51 -7.00
C ARG A 29 -17.24 -37.02 -7.34
N SER A 30 -17.65 -36.62 -8.54
CA SER A 30 -17.72 -35.22 -8.94
C SER A 30 -18.72 -34.45 -8.08
N SER A 31 -19.93 -34.99 -7.89
CA SER A 31 -20.96 -34.43 -7.02
C SER A 31 -20.51 -34.30 -5.55
N ALA A 32 -19.81 -35.31 -5.01
CA ALA A 32 -19.26 -35.26 -3.66
C ALA A 32 -18.14 -34.21 -3.52
N LYS A 33 -17.28 -34.07 -4.54
CA LYS A 33 -16.27 -32.99 -4.59
C LYS A 33 -16.93 -31.61 -4.63
N TRP A 34 -17.97 -31.44 -5.44
CA TRP A 34 -18.76 -30.21 -5.51
C TRP A 34 -19.46 -29.90 -4.20
N ALA A 35 -20.06 -30.90 -3.54
CA ALA A 35 -20.67 -30.72 -2.22
C ALA A 35 -19.63 -30.26 -1.19
N ARG A 36 -18.42 -30.83 -1.20
CA ARG A 36 -17.33 -30.40 -0.32
C ARG A 36 -16.87 -28.97 -0.64
N ALA A 37 -16.74 -28.62 -1.91
CA ALA A 37 -16.39 -27.27 -2.32
C ALA A 37 -17.45 -26.24 -1.89
N MET A 38 -18.74 -26.55 -2.08
CA MET A 38 -19.85 -25.71 -1.64
C MET A 38 -19.90 -25.56 -0.11
N ALA A 39 -19.57 -26.61 0.63
CA ALA A 39 -19.46 -26.51 2.09
C ALA A 39 -18.34 -25.55 2.53
N ILE A 40 -17.19 -25.58 1.84
CA ILE A 40 -16.08 -24.64 2.10
C ILE A 40 -16.50 -23.21 1.76
N ILE A 41 -17.15 -22.98 0.61
CA ILE A 41 -17.61 -21.65 0.20
C ILE A 41 -18.64 -21.11 1.19
N LYS A 42 -19.58 -21.95 1.64
CA LYS A 42 -20.60 -21.56 2.62
C LYS A 42 -19.98 -21.19 3.97
N ASP A 43 -19.07 -22.02 4.50
CA ASP A 43 -18.34 -21.70 5.74
C ASP A 43 -17.51 -20.41 5.59
N PHE A 44 -16.89 -20.20 4.43
CA PHE A 44 -16.18 -18.96 4.13
C PHE A 44 -17.11 -17.74 4.10
N GLU A 45 -18.26 -17.83 3.41
CA GLU A 45 -19.27 -16.78 3.34
C GLU A 45 -19.79 -16.41 4.75
N GLU A 46 -20.10 -17.41 5.57
CA GLU A 46 -20.58 -17.21 6.94
C GLU A 46 -19.51 -16.56 7.84
N ARG A 47 -18.25 -17.01 7.74
CA ARG A 47 -17.15 -16.46 8.54
C ARG A 47 -16.78 -15.05 8.12
N CYS A 48 -16.72 -14.79 6.82
CA CYS A 48 -16.35 -13.50 6.24
C CYS A 48 -17.52 -12.52 6.16
N GLY A 49 -18.75 -12.96 6.43
CA GLY A 49 -19.92 -12.09 6.45
C GLY A 49 -19.74 -10.91 7.40
N THR A 50 -19.93 -9.69 6.89
CA THR A 50 -19.83 -8.44 7.67
C THR A 50 -21.17 -7.73 7.73
N PRO A 51 -22.20 -8.30 8.40
CA PRO A 51 -23.47 -7.62 8.56
C PRO A 51 -23.28 -6.33 9.36
N LEU A 52 -24.18 -5.36 9.18
CA LEU A 52 -24.10 -4.05 9.82
C LEU A 52 -23.90 -4.12 11.35
N ALA A 53 -24.53 -5.08 12.03
CA ALA A 53 -24.36 -5.27 13.47
C ALA A 53 -22.91 -5.62 13.85
N ARG A 54 -22.23 -6.48 13.07
CA ARG A 54 -20.82 -6.81 13.26
C ARG A 54 -19.93 -5.59 12.98
N LEU A 55 -20.22 -4.83 11.92
CA LEU A 55 -19.45 -3.62 11.60
C LEU A 55 -19.53 -2.55 12.70
N LYS A 56 -20.70 -2.40 13.33
CA LYS A 56 -20.86 -1.53 14.50
C LYS A 56 -19.99 -1.99 15.67
N GLN A 57 -20.01 -3.29 15.99
CA GLN A 57 -19.13 -3.84 17.03
C GLN A 57 -17.64 -3.60 16.74
N VAL A 58 -17.22 -3.68 15.47
CA VAL A 58 -15.84 -3.37 15.07
C VAL A 58 -15.53 -1.88 15.27
N ALA A 59 -16.44 -0.98 14.91
CA ALA A 59 -16.26 0.46 15.12
C ALA A 59 -16.20 0.84 16.61
N ASP A 60 -17.05 0.22 17.43
CA ASP A 60 -17.05 0.42 18.88
C ASP A 60 -15.73 -0.09 19.48
N ALA A 61 -15.27 -1.28 19.09
CA ALA A 61 -13.98 -1.82 19.52
C ALA A 61 -12.79 -0.94 19.08
N MET A 62 -12.82 -0.41 17.86
CA MET A 62 -11.81 0.54 17.37
C MET A 62 -11.77 1.80 18.25
N THR A 63 -12.94 2.35 18.61
CA THR A 63 -13.04 3.52 19.48
C THR A 63 -12.44 3.26 20.86
N VAL A 64 -12.71 2.09 21.45
CA VAL A 64 -12.09 1.67 22.72
C VAL A 64 -10.57 1.59 22.60
N GLU A 65 -10.05 0.95 21.55
CA GLU A 65 -8.61 0.84 21.33
C GLU A 65 -7.95 2.21 21.08
N MET A 66 -8.63 3.15 20.43
CA MET A 66 -8.14 4.52 20.23
C MET A 66 -8.01 5.25 21.58
N HIS A 67 -9.03 5.17 22.44
CA HIS A 67 -8.98 5.77 23.77
C HIS A 67 -7.86 5.17 24.62
N ALA A 68 -7.69 3.85 24.59
CA ALA A 68 -6.61 3.18 25.31
C ALA A 68 -5.22 3.56 24.80
N GLY A 69 -5.04 3.73 23.48
CA GLY A 69 -3.77 4.16 22.88
C GLY A 69 -3.42 5.62 23.17
N LEU A 70 -4.42 6.50 23.28
CA LEU A 70 -4.23 7.91 23.65
C LEU A 70 -4.00 8.11 25.16
N ALA A 71 -4.50 7.20 26.00
CA ALA A 71 -4.37 7.32 27.46
C ALA A 71 -2.94 7.05 27.95
N SER A 72 -2.20 6.17 27.27
CA SER A 72 -0.82 5.81 27.62
C SER A 72 -0.11 5.13 26.46
N GLU A 73 1.19 5.41 26.30
CA GLU A 73 2.04 4.66 25.35
C GLU A 73 1.95 3.15 25.61
N GLY A 74 1.67 2.37 24.56
CA GLY A 74 1.52 0.92 24.65
C GLY A 74 0.21 0.44 25.30
N GLY A 75 -0.73 1.33 25.62
CA GLY A 75 -2.02 0.98 26.21
C GLY A 75 -2.97 0.23 25.28
N SER A 76 -2.64 0.12 24.00
CA SER A 76 -3.48 -0.45 22.94
C SER A 76 -2.63 -1.06 21.83
N LYS A 77 -3.24 -1.87 20.97
CA LYS A 77 -2.61 -2.27 19.69
C LYS A 77 -2.54 -1.10 18.70
N LEU A 78 -3.41 -0.10 18.85
CA LEU A 78 -3.31 1.16 18.14
C LEU A 78 -2.30 2.05 18.86
N LYS A 79 -1.17 2.33 18.19
CA LYS A 79 -0.08 3.11 18.79
C LYS A 79 -0.44 4.57 19.07
N MET A 80 -1.41 5.13 18.33
CA MET A 80 -1.86 6.53 18.46
C MET A 80 -0.68 7.52 18.57
N LEU A 81 0.30 7.40 17.68
CA LEU A 81 1.53 8.18 17.71
C LEU A 81 1.24 9.68 17.54
N ILE A 82 1.96 10.52 18.30
CA ILE A 82 1.88 11.96 18.16
C ILE A 82 2.63 12.38 16.88
N SER A 83 1.92 13.00 15.94
CA SER A 83 2.49 13.47 14.66
C SER A 83 3.28 14.76 14.78
N TYR A 84 3.14 15.49 15.89
CA TYR A 84 3.63 16.87 16.07
C TYR A 84 3.05 17.90 15.08
N VAL A 85 2.00 17.54 14.35
CA VAL A 85 1.22 18.46 13.50
C VAL A 85 0.06 19.01 14.33
N ASP A 86 0.24 20.21 14.85
CA ASP A 86 -0.76 20.92 15.65
C ASP A 86 -1.62 21.88 14.80
N ASN A 87 -1.10 22.36 13.67
CA ASN A 87 -1.77 23.26 12.74
C ASN A 87 -1.88 22.63 11.35
N LEU A 88 -3.11 22.44 10.88
CA LEU A 88 -3.37 22.00 9.50
C LEU A 88 -3.30 23.19 8.53
N PRO A 89 -3.02 22.94 7.24
CA PRO A 89 -3.02 23.97 6.20
C PRO A 89 -4.33 24.78 6.20
N THR A 90 -4.18 26.09 6.07
CA THR A 90 -5.26 27.07 6.14
C THR A 90 -5.75 27.55 4.77
N GLY A 91 -4.97 27.29 3.71
CA GLY A 91 -5.15 27.85 2.38
C GLY A 91 -4.46 29.20 2.18
N ASN A 92 -3.87 29.81 3.23
CA ASN A 92 -3.15 31.07 3.12
C ASN A 92 -1.68 30.91 2.72
N GLU A 93 -1.20 29.67 2.59
CA GLU A 93 0.19 29.34 2.30
C GLU A 93 0.61 29.89 0.94
N LYS A 94 1.82 30.45 0.86
CA LYS A 94 2.36 31.09 -0.34
C LYS A 94 3.82 30.71 -0.55
N GLY A 95 4.20 30.52 -1.80
CA GLY A 95 5.58 30.27 -2.19
C GLY A 95 5.80 28.86 -2.76
N LEU A 96 7.06 28.57 -3.01
CA LEU A 96 7.53 27.30 -3.56
C LEU A 96 7.85 26.31 -2.43
N PHE A 97 7.21 25.15 -2.46
CA PHE A 97 7.46 24.06 -1.52
C PHE A 97 7.70 22.75 -2.24
N TYR A 98 8.52 21.89 -1.64
CA TYR A 98 8.79 20.55 -2.12
C TYR A 98 8.16 19.50 -1.20
N ALA A 99 7.85 18.34 -1.77
CA ALA A 99 7.53 17.15 -1.00
C ALA A 99 8.26 15.92 -1.55
N LEU A 100 8.69 15.05 -0.63
CA LEU A 100 9.21 13.72 -0.91
C LEU A 100 8.28 12.73 -0.25
N ASP A 101 7.74 11.80 -1.03
CA ASP A 101 6.89 10.72 -0.54
C ASP A 101 7.58 9.38 -0.78
N LEU A 102 8.16 8.82 0.28
CA LEU A 102 8.82 7.53 0.27
C LEU A 102 7.81 6.45 0.69
N GLY A 103 7.34 5.73 -0.33
CA GLY A 103 6.48 4.55 -0.18
C GLY A 103 7.28 3.25 -0.14
N GLY A 104 6.65 2.16 -0.58
CA GLY A 104 7.25 0.83 -0.59
C GLY A 104 8.28 0.62 -1.70
N THR A 105 7.82 0.57 -2.95
CA THR A 105 8.66 0.22 -4.11
C THR A 105 9.05 1.42 -4.98
N ASN A 106 8.35 2.54 -4.80
CA ASN A 106 8.58 3.79 -5.50
C ASN A 106 8.60 4.92 -4.47
N PHE A 107 9.18 6.03 -4.87
CA PHE A 107 8.98 7.31 -4.20
C PHE A 107 8.55 8.37 -5.21
N ARG A 108 7.95 9.44 -4.70
CA ARG A 108 7.55 10.60 -5.50
C ARG A 108 8.28 11.83 -5.00
N VAL A 109 8.76 12.64 -5.93
CA VAL A 109 9.22 14.00 -5.67
C VAL A 109 8.22 14.96 -6.27
N LEU A 110 7.84 15.98 -5.50
CA LEU A 110 6.81 16.93 -5.88
C LEU A 110 7.30 18.35 -5.59
N ARG A 111 6.85 19.30 -6.41
CA ARG A 111 6.93 20.73 -6.11
C ARG A 111 5.60 21.41 -6.37
N VAL A 112 5.28 22.39 -5.53
CA VAL A 112 4.06 23.19 -5.65
C VAL A 112 4.39 24.67 -5.49
N GLN A 113 3.80 25.49 -6.35
CA GLN A 113 3.75 26.93 -6.21
C GLN A 113 2.39 27.29 -5.60
N LEU A 114 2.39 27.74 -4.35
CA LEU A 114 1.17 28.12 -3.64
C LEU A 114 0.90 29.62 -3.80
N GLY A 115 -0.34 29.96 -4.18
CA GLY A 115 -0.81 31.33 -4.42
C GLY A 115 -1.51 31.99 -3.22
N GLY A 116 -1.68 31.26 -2.12
CA GLY A 116 -2.44 31.69 -0.95
C GLY A 116 -3.95 31.65 -1.17
N LYS A 117 -4.69 32.36 -0.31
CA LYS A 117 -6.13 32.19 -0.12
C LYS A 117 -6.97 32.11 -1.40
N ASP A 118 -6.71 33.01 -2.34
CA ASP A 118 -7.47 33.11 -3.59
C ASP A 118 -6.74 32.46 -4.78
N GLY A 119 -5.48 32.09 -4.59
CA GLY A 119 -4.62 31.52 -5.64
C GLY A 119 -4.48 30.00 -5.58
N GLY A 120 -4.79 29.37 -4.45
CA GLY A 120 -4.70 27.91 -4.28
C GLY A 120 -3.34 27.34 -4.69
N ILE A 121 -3.36 26.22 -5.42
CA ILE A 121 -2.18 25.66 -6.08
C ILE A 121 -2.09 26.31 -7.47
N ALA A 122 -1.12 27.21 -7.65
CA ALA A 122 -0.91 27.89 -8.93
C ALA A 122 -0.24 26.95 -9.94
N HIS A 123 0.78 26.23 -9.50
CA HIS A 123 1.50 25.24 -10.31
C HIS A 123 1.89 24.04 -9.47
N GLN A 124 1.92 22.87 -10.10
CA GLN A 124 2.30 21.62 -9.45
C GLN A 124 2.97 20.72 -10.47
N GLU A 125 4.07 20.10 -10.04
CA GLU A 125 4.73 19.03 -10.79
C GLU A 125 5.16 17.90 -9.87
N PHE A 126 5.20 16.69 -10.41
CA PHE A 126 5.74 15.54 -9.71
C PHE A 126 6.46 14.58 -10.66
N ALA A 127 7.39 13.82 -10.10
CA ALA A 127 7.99 12.67 -10.75
C ALA A 127 7.89 11.46 -9.81
N GLU A 128 7.52 10.31 -10.37
CA GLU A 128 7.56 9.03 -9.67
C GLU A 128 8.82 8.26 -10.09
N VAL A 129 9.53 7.72 -9.11
CA VAL A 129 10.80 7.04 -9.30
C VAL A 129 10.74 5.67 -8.65
N SER A 130 11.07 4.64 -9.40
CA SER A 130 11.19 3.27 -8.87
C SER A 130 12.49 3.09 -8.13
N ILE A 131 12.42 2.45 -6.96
CA ILE A 131 13.60 2.13 -6.17
C ILE A 131 14.23 0.84 -6.71
N PRO A 132 15.52 0.84 -7.09
CA PRO A 132 16.24 -0.38 -7.40
C PRO A 132 16.15 -1.44 -6.29
N GLN A 133 15.94 -2.71 -6.66
CA GLN A 133 15.72 -3.81 -5.70
C GLN A 133 16.90 -4.00 -4.73
N ASP A 134 18.12 -3.79 -5.19
CA ASP A 134 19.34 -3.86 -4.39
C ASP A 134 19.40 -2.76 -3.32
N LEU A 135 18.80 -1.59 -3.58
CA LEU A 135 18.70 -0.51 -2.59
C LEU A 135 17.63 -0.77 -1.53
N MET A 136 16.60 -1.57 -1.83
CA MET A 136 15.57 -1.94 -0.84
C MET A 136 16.09 -2.83 0.29
N VAL A 137 17.17 -3.56 0.04
CA VAL A 137 17.82 -4.47 0.99
C VAL A 137 19.26 -4.04 1.31
N GLY A 138 19.66 -2.86 0.83
CA GLY A 138 20.99 -2.31 0.98
C GLY A 138 21.18 -1.52 2.28
N THR A 139 22.13 -0.59 2.27
CA THR A 139 22.36 0.33 3.40
C THR A 139 21.44 1.53 3.32
N SER A 140 21.15 2.15 4.47
CA SER A 140 20.38 3.40 4.53
C SER A 140 21.06 4.52 3.73
N ASP A 141 22.38 4.68 3.87
CA ASP A 141 23.15 5.67 3.12
C ASP A 141 22.95 5.52 1.61
N ALA A 142 23.07 4.30 1.08
CA ALA A 142 22.89 4.06 -0.35
C ALA A 142 21.47 4.40 -0.85
N LEU A 143 20.43 4.06 -0.06
CA LEU A 143 19.05 4.40 -0.38
C LEU A 143 18.82 5.91 -0.37
N PHE A 144 19.23 6.59 0.70
CA PHE A 144 19.01 8.04 0.84
C PHE A 144 19.88 8.85 -0.13
N ASP A 145 21.09 8.40 -0.47
CA ASP A 145 21.91 9.00 -1.52
C ASP A 145 21.24 8.92 -2.89
N TYR A 146 20.62 7.77 -3.21
CA TYR A 146 19.85 7.62 -4.44
C TYR A 146 18.66 8.56 -4.48
N ILE A 147 17.88 8.64 -3.39
CA ILE A 147 16.74 9.55 -3.28
C ILE A 147 17.18 11.01 -3.43
N ALA A 148 18.25 11.42 -2.73
CA ALA A 148 18.78 12.77 -2.81
C ALA A 148 19.29 13.13 -4.21
N ALA A 149 19.90 12.17 -4.92
CA ALA A 149 20.34 12.37 -6.31
C ALA A 149 19.15 12.59 -7.26
N GLU A 150 18.08 11.81 -7.12
CA GLU A 150 16.86 11.98 -7.93
C GLU A 150 16.13 13.28 -7.59
N LEU A 151 16.08 13.67 -6.31
CA LEU A 151 15.56 14.98 -5.90
C LEU A 151 16.39 16.13 -6.48
N SER A 152 17.72 16.00 -6.49
CA SER A 152 18.61 17.00 -7.10
C SER A 152 18.35 17.15 -8.60
N LYS A 153 18.12 16.05 -9.33
CA LYS A 153 17.75 16.10 -10.76
C LYS A 153 16.42 16.81 -10.96
N PHE A 154 15.44 16.56 -10.10
CA PHE A 154 14.13 17.20 -10.17
C PHE A 154 14.19 18.71 -9.87
N VAL A 155 14.98 19.12 -8.87
CA VAL A 155 15.22 20.55 -8.56
C VAL A 155 15.94 21.26 -9.70
N ALA A 156 16.89 20.60 -10.38
CA ALA A 156 17.57 21.19 -11.54
C ALA A 156 16.64 21.47 -12.74
N GLN A 157 15.42 20.91 -12.74
CA GLN A 157 14.40 21.11 -13.77
C GLN A 157 13.38 22.20 -13.39
N GLU A 158 13.66 23.03 -12.39
CA GLU A 158 12.79 24.16 -12.00
C GLU A 158 12.50 25.09 -13.19
N GLY A 159 11.22 25.16 -13.58
CA GLY A 159 10.71 26.07 -14.59
C GLY A 159 10.45 27.48 -14.04
N GLN A 160 10.11 28.42 -14.94
CA GLN A 160 9.84 29.82 -14.58
C GLN A 160 8.59 30.01 -13.70
N ASP A 161 7.69 29.02 -13.71
CA ASP A 161 6.46 28.98 -12.93
C ASP A 161 6.70 28.72 -11.42
N PHE A 162 7.92 28.28 -11.06
CA PHE A 162 8.32 27.99 -9.69
C PHE A 162 9.35 29.03 -9.23
N GLN A 163 8.95 29.87 -8.28
CA GLN A 163 9.76 31.01 -7.85
C GLN A 163 10.18 30.83 -6.40
N LEU A 164 11.47 30.57 -6.20
CA LEU A 164 12.10 30.61 -4.89
C LEU A 164 12.49 32.06 -4.57
N PRO A 165 11.95 32.68 -3.49
CA PRO A 165 12.34 34.03 -3.11
C PRO A 165 13.85 34.13 -2.80
N PRO A 166 14.53 35.22 -3.17
CA PRO A 166 15.95 35.40 -2.87
C PRO A 166 16.24 35.27 -1.37
N GLY A 167 17.30 34.55 -1.03
CA GLY A 167 17.71 34.32 0.36
C GLY A 167 16.84 33.31 1.12
N ARG A 168 15.90 32.63 0.46
CA ARG A 168 15.20 31.47 1.03
C ARG A 168 15.81 30.16 0.55
N GLN A 169 15.94 29.24 1.49
CA GLN A 169 16.26 27.85 1.24
C GLN A 169 14.98 27.10 0.82
N ARG A 170 15.11 26.05 0.00
CA ARG A 170 13.97 25.18 -0.35
C ARG A 170 13.53 24.39 0.87
N GLU A 171 12.23 24.32 1.09
CA GLU A 171 11.64 23.54 2.19
C GLU A 171 11.01 22.27 1.65
N LEU A 172 11.29 21.15 2.32
CA LEU A 172 10.83 19.81 1.95
C LEU A 172 9.93 19.24 3.05
N GLY A 173 8.70 18.89 2.69
CA GLY A 173 7.88 17.96 3.48
C GLY A 173 8.28 16.53 3.15
N PHE A 174 8.59 15.72 4.16
CA PHE A 174 8.97 14.32 3.98
C PHE A 174 7.86 13.40 4.50
N THR A 175 7.22 12.66 3.59
CA THR A 175 6.30 11.57 3.93
C THR A 175 7.07 10.25 3.92
N PHE A 176 7.06 9.53 5.04
CA PHE A 176 7.79 8.29 5.24
C PHE A 176 6.84 7.19 5.71
N SER A 177 6.45 6.30 4.80
CA SER A 177 5.36 5.33 5.04
C SER A 177 5.79 4.07 5.84
N PHE A 178 6.80 4.19 6.71
CA PHE A 178 7.27 3.08 7.54
C PHE A 178 7.34 3.47 9.01
N PRO A 179 7.22 2.51 9.95
CA PRO A 179 7.34 2.79 11.38
C PRO A 179 8.68 3.49 11.69
N VAL A 180 8.61 4.71 12.22
CA VAL A 180 9.80 5.52 12.52
C VAL A 180 10.38 5.08 13.86
N GLY A 181 11.61 4.55 13.84
CA GLY A 181 12.42 4.29 15.04
C GLY A 181 13.84 4.87 14.97
N GLN A 182 14.30 5.20 13.77
CA GLN A 182 15.57 5.87 13.46
C GLN A 182 15.25 7.29 12.97
N ASP A 183 16.17 8.25 13.19
CA ASP A 183 16.00 9.63 12.74
C ASP A 183 16.17 9.72 11.21
N VAL A 184 15.08 9.38 10.50
CA VAL A 184 15.00 9.41 9.03
C VAL A 184 15.19 10.82 8.47
N VAL A 185 14.92 11.86 9.27
CA VAL A 185 15.20 13.24 8.89
C VAL A 185 16.71 13.46 8.84
N ALA A 186 17.45 12.97 9.84
CA ALA A 186 18.91 13.06 9.83
C ALA A 186 19.55 12.28 8.66
N GLU A 187 19.03 11.10 8.32
CA GLU A 187 19.52 10.33 7.16
C GLU A 187 19.33 11.10 5.85
N LEU A 188 18.12 11.62 5.61
CA LEU A 188 17.83 12.40 4.41
C LEU A 188 18.66 13.69 4.39
N THR A 189 18.74 14.44 5.48
CA THR A 189 19.53 15.68 5.56
C THR A 189 21.00 15.44 5.21
N ARG A 190 21.63 14.37 5.75
CA ARG A 190 23.01 14.03 5.39
C ARG A 190 23.17 13.70 3.91
N ALA A 191 22.22 12.99 3.32
CA ALA A 191 22.25 12.70 1.89
C ALA A 191 22.09 13.97 1.03
N LEU A 192 21.20 14.91 1.42
CA LEU A 192 21.05 16.20 0.75
C LEU A 192 22.34 17.02 0.80
N GLU A 193 23.02 17.06 1.95
CA GLU A 193 24.31 17.72 2.13
C GLU A 193 25.39 17.10 1.24
N ARG A 194 25.47 15.76 1.17
CA ARG A 194 26.41 15.05 0.28
C ARG A 194 26.18 15.36 -1.20
N GLN A 195 24.93 15.58 -1.60
CA GLN A 195 24.57 15.99 -2.97
C GLN A 195 24.73 17.50 -3.20
N GLY A 196 25.05 18.29 -2.18
CA GLY A 196 25.18 19.75 -2.28
C GLY A 196 23.85 20.46 -2.56
N LEU A 197 22.73 19.85 -2.19
CA LEU A 197 21.39 20.38 -2.45
C LEU A 197 20.96 21.36 -1.34
N ASP A 198 20.79 22.63 -1.68
CA ASP A 198 20.32 23.67 -0.75
C ASP A 198 18.82 23.52 -0.44
N MET A 199 18.53 22.63 0.49
CA MET A 199 17.18 22.22 0.89
C MET A 199 17.15 21.75 2.35
N ARG A 200 16.08 22.09 3.06
CA ARG A 200 15.84 21.69 4.44
C ARG A 200 14.57 20.87 4.57
N VAL A 201 14.64 19.77 5.31
CA VAL A 201 13.45 19.03 5.75
C VAL A 201 12.74 19.84 6.83
N SER A 202 11.54 20.35 6.51
CA SER A 202 10.77 21.22 7.40
C SER A 202 9.64 20.47 8.12
N ALA A 203 9.24 19.30 7.63
CA ALA A 203 8.21 18.47 8.26
C ALA A 203 8.43 16.98 7.93
N LEU A 204 8.07 16.10 8.87
CA LEU A 204 8.01 14.66 8.68
C LEU A 204 6.57 14.18 8.95
N VAL A 205 6.03 13.36 8.06
CA VAL A 205 4.73 12.68 8.23
C VAL A 205 4.96 11.19 8.01
N GLY A 206 4.58 10.33 8.96
CA GLY A 206 4.75 8.88 8.87
C GLY A 206 3.77 8.10 9.73
#